data_AF-A0A0S7WHA8-F1
#
_entry.id   AF-A0A0S7WHA8-F1
#
_cell.length_a   1.000
_cell.length_b   1.000
_cell.length_c   1.000
_cell.angle_alpha   90.00
_cell.angle_beta   90.00
_cell.angle_gamma   90.00
#
_symmetry.space_group_name_H-M   'P 1'
#
loop_
_entity.id
_entity.type
_entity.pdbx_description
1 polymer ?
#
loop_
_entity_poly.entity_id
_entity_poly.type
_entity_poly.pdbx_seq_one_letter_code
_entity_poly.pdbx_strand_id
1 'polypeptide(L)'
;MLGAHFGTTDYLLRPQDAARSRVAPRPYKQNESLWKDVMEQRVTAGIEICLERFLILDWFPRAPGLYYTPDAKWAREEAYQHLHDKVWDSPIRDHAARAGAPRRRLDFTVVFTPTGKSSMLQGGVGCIRLKPIRLLNEPHWLMTATSDGVVHCGFPVAIPRAIYGPLVQELQTKGAVCSTVRGELEFVPDPFSRLFDPAVMVPRLYLRATELQPVEPTGAVPEASVAVSFVSEFEGHPKVYASYVTFRPDREGSFDDAVGWMKRDYVEGEYHGRIITDFDQTRTIFPEARLALSRVMDRTISRGALAESIELMHAAASADSYFEEVDLRALLPGSERRQRTKIFISYAHAAEKETGWVSRIRTHLEGLVKSSDFEIWDDSRIEPGQKWKNEIEWAIDKTGVAILVLTADFLASSFIREAELPL
;
A
#
# COMPACT_ATOMS: atom_id res chain seq x y z
N MET A 1 30.99 -9.68 -23.34
CA MET A 1 29.56 -9.60 -23.73
C MET A 1 28.66 -8.97 -22.65
N LEU A 2 28.91 -9.13 -21.34
CA LEU A 2 28.11 -8.46 -20.28
C LEU A 2 28.27 -6.93 -20.23
N GLY A 3 29.42 -6.37 -20.64
CA GLY A 3 29.67 -4.92 -20.60
C GLY A 3 28.70 -4.07 -21.43
N ALA A 4 28.20 -4.58 -22.56
CA ALA A 4 27.22 -3.88 -23.39
C ALA A 4 25.80 -3.85 -22.75
N HIS A 5 25.51 -4.79 -21.85
CA HIS A 5 24.25 -4.84 -21.10
C HIS A 5 24.28 -3.98 -19.82
N PHE A 6 25.47 -3.72 -19.26
CA PHE A 6 25.65 -2.88 -18.07
C PHE A 6 26.03 -1.41 -18.37
N GLY A 7 26.44 -1.09 -19.60
CA GLY A 7 26.77 0.28 -20.04
C GLY A 7 25.56 1.20 -20.24
N THR A 8 24.45 0.98 -19.55
CA THR A 8 23.22 1.76 -19.76
C THR A 8 23.32 3.20 -19.28
N THR A 9 24.30 3.52 -18.43
CA THR A 9 24.64 4.90 -18.06
C THR A 9 25.15 5.73 -19.25
N ASP A 10 25.68 5.09 -20.29
CA ASP A 10 26.19 5.77 -21.49
C ASP A 10 25.05 6.24 -22.42
N TYR A 11 23.80 5.82 -22.18
CA TYR A 11 22.61 6.28 -22.90
C TYR A 11 21.96 7.55 -22.29
N LEU A 12 22.62 8.22 -21.35
CA LEU A 12 22.19 9.50 -20.79
C LEU A 12 22.28 10.63 -21.84
N LEU A 13 21.41 10.57 -22.84
CA LEU A 13 21.18 11.64 -23.80
C LEU A 13 20.19 12.64 -23.20
N ARG A 14 20.45 13.94 -23.40
CA ARG A 14 19.49 14.98 -23.02
C ARG A 14 18.25 14.86 -23.90
N PRO A 15 17.03 14.93 -23.34
CA PRO A 15 15.83 15.01 -24.15
C PRO A 15 15.94 16.16 -25.15
N GLN A 16 15.74 15.87 -26.44
CA GLN A 16 15.55 16.91 -27.46
C GLN A 16 14.07 17.26 -27.51
N ASP A 17 13.75 18.54 -27.67
CA ASP A 17 12.37 19.00 -27.83
C ASP A 17 11.74 18.31 -29.05
N ALA A 18 10.68 17.53 -28.81
CA ALA A 18 9.96 16.84 -29.86
C ALA A 18 9.26 17.86 -30.76
N ALA A 19 9.48 17.76 -32.08
CA ALA A 19 8.73 18.53 -33.06
C ALA A 19 7.25 18.10 -33.02
N ARG A 20 6.32 19.06 -32.89
CA ARG A 20 4.88 18.79 -32.90
C ARG A 20 4.47 18.01 -34.16
N SER A 21 3.86 16.85 -33.97
CA SER A 21 3.26 16.07 -35.06
C SER A 21 2.11 16.84 -35.71
N ARG A 22 2.03 16.81 -37.05
CA ARG A 22 0.94 17.44 -37.84
C ARG A 22 -0.23 16.49 -38.15
N VAL A 23 -0.26 15.32 -37.52
CA VAL A 23 -1.29 14.28 -37.75
C VAL A 23 -2.53 14.60 -36.90
N ALA A 24 -3.72 14.41 -37.45
CA ALA A 24 -4.97 14.61 -36.72
C ALA A 24 -5.02 13.71 -35.46
N PRO A 25 -5.58 14.20 -34.33
CA PRO A 25 -5.62 13.43 -33.09
C PRO A 25 -6.34 12.09 -33.27
N ARG A 26 -5.74 11.01 -32.76
CA ARG A 26 -6.34 9.68 -32.85
C ARG A 26 -7.53 9.55 -31.88
N PRO A 27 -8.76 9.23 -32.35
CA PRO A 27 -9.93 9.18 -31.48
C PRO A 27 -10.04 7.86 -30.72
N TYR A 28 -10.46 7.94 -29.46
CA TYR A 28 -10.81 6.81 -28.60
C TYR A 28 -12.14 7.07 -27.92
N LYS A 29 -13.01 6.05 -27.88
CA LYS A 29 -14.32 6.08 -27.21
C LYS A 29 -14.39 5.22 -25.95
N GLN A 30 -13.39 4.35 -25.76
CA GLN A 30 -13.35 3.36 -24.69
C GLN A 30 -11.92 3.22 -24.16
N ASN A 31 -11.77 3.08 -22.84
CA ASN A 31 -10.46 2.80 -22.23
C ASN A 31 -9.86 1.49 -22.71
N GLU A 32 -10.68 0.46 -22.98
CA GLU A 32 -10.20 -0.85 -23.42
C GLU A 32 -9.44 -0.78 -24.75
N SER A 33 -9.94 -0.03 -25.73
CA SER A 33 -9.26 0.13 -27.01
C SER A 33 -8.00 0.99 -26.90
N LEU A 34 -8.01 2.01 -26.04
CA LEU A 34 -6.82 2.82 -25.76
C LEU A 34 -5.72 1.99 -25.11
N TRP A 35 -6.03 1.29 -24.01
CA TRP A 35 -5.06 0.46 -23.33
C TRP A 35 -4.53 -0.67 -24.22
N LYS A 36 -5.39 -1.30 -25.02
CA LYS A 36 -4.94 -2.29 -26.02
C LYS A 36 -3.89 -1.69 -26.96
N ASP A 37 -4.16 -0.51 -27.51
CA ASP A 37 -3.21 0.15 -28.42
C ASP A 37 -1.92 0.57 -27.73
N VAL A 38 -1.98 0.98 -26.46
CA VAL A 38 -0.80 1.32 -25.65
C VAL A 38 0.04 0.07 -25.37
N MET A 39 -0.57 -1.02 -24.91
CA MET A 39 0.14 -2.28 -24.60
C MET A 39 0.77 -2.90 -25.85
N GLU A 40 0.08 -2.83 -27.00
CA GLU A 40 0.60 -3.31 -28.29
C GLU A 40 1.52 -2.29 -28.98
N GLN A 41 1.87 -1.18 -28.31
CA GLN A 41 2.74 -0.11 -28.81
C GLN A 41 2.27 0.50 -30.16
N ARG A 42 0.97 0.42 -30.45
CA ARG A 42 0.32 1.08 -31.60
C ARG A 42 0.10 2.56 -31.37
N VAL A 43 0.21 3.02 -30.11
CA VAL A 43 0.23 4.42 -29.71
C VAL A 43 1.24 4.60 -28.56
N THR A 44 1.97 5.71 -28.53
CA THR A 44 3.03 5.99 -27.56
C THR A 44 3.21 7.50 -27.35
N ALA A 45 4.18 7.91 -26.54
CA ALA A 45 4.50 9.30 -26.26
C ALA A 45 4.79 10.10 -27.55
N GLY A 46 4.41 11.38 -27.56
CA GLY A 46 4.51 12.30 -28.70
C GLY A 46 3.35 12.21 -29.70
N ILE A 47 2.36 11.35 -29.44
CA ILE A 47 1.15 11.23 -30.26
C ILE A 47 0.01 12.00 -29.60
N GLU A 48 -0.67 12.82 -30.39
CA GLU A 48 -1.91 13.48 -29.97
C GLU A 48 -3.10 12.52 -30.09
N ILE A 49 -3.90 12.44 -29.04
CA ILE A 49 -5.11 11.60 -28.98
C ILE A 49 -6.32 12.43 -28.54
N CYS A 50 -7.51 11.92 -28.85
CA CYS A 50 -8.78 12.51 -28.49
C CYS A 50 -9.65 11.46 -27.78
N LEU A 51 -9.96 11.68 -26.51
CA LEU A 51 -10.87 10.85 -25.72
C LEU A 51 -12.29 11.42 -25.85
N GLU A 52 -13.17 10.74 -26.56
CA GLU A 52 -14.52 11.22 -26.87
C GLU A 52 -15.51 10.83 -25.76
N ARG A 53 -16.09 11.84 -25.08
CA ARG A 53 -17.14 11.68 -24.07
C ARG A 53 -16.73 10.84 -22.84
N PHE A 54 -15.55 11.11 -22.30
CA PHE A 54 -15.05 10.45 -21.09
C PHE A 54 -15.50 11.23 -19.85
N LEU A 55 -15.73 10.55 -18.73
CA LEU A 55 -15.84 11.15 -17.41
C LEU A 55 -14.44 11.46 -16.88
N ILE A 56 -14.25 12.67 -16.39
CA ILE A 56 -13.05 13.17 -15.74
C ILE A 56 -13.28 13.23 -14.24
N LEU A 57 -12.48 12.51 -13.47
CA LEU A 57 -12.59 12.42 -12.01
C LEU A 57 -11.30 12.85 -11.32
N ASP A 58 -11.42 13.49 -10.16
CA ASP A 58 -10.33 13.98 -9.30
C ASP A 58 -9.63 12.88 -8.48
N TRP A 59 -9.61 11.67 -9.04
CA TRP A 59 -8.96 10.49 -8.51
C TRP A 59 -7.98 9.97 -9.56
N PHE A 60 -6.85 9.46 -9.11
CA PHE A 60 -5.79 8.93 -9.96
C PHE A 60 -5.69 7.40 -9.77
N PRO A 61 -5.59 6.59 -10.85
CA PRO A 61 -5.51 5.14 -10.70
C PRO A 61 -4.22 4.79 -9.95
N ARG A 62 -4.29 3.93 -8.94
CA ARG A 62 -3.11 3.59 -8.13
C ARG A 62 -2.05 2.84 -8.95
N ALA A 63 -2.49 2.07 -9.94
CA ALA A 63 -1.65 1.31 -10.86
C ALA A 63 -2.23 1.40 -12.28
N PRO A 64 -2.03 2.53 -13.00
CA PRO A 64 -2.63 2.73 -14.31
C PRO A 64 -2.27 1.60 -15.28
N GLY A 65 -3.27 1.11 -16.02
CA GLY A 65 -3.11 0.06 -17.03
C GLY A 65 -3.00 -1.36 -16.49
N LEU A 66 -2.67 -1.56 -15.21
CA LEU A 66 -2.56 -2.89 -14.58
C LEU A 66 -3.84 -3.71 -14.78
N TYR A 67 -5.02 -3.07 -14.64
CA TYR A 67 -6.33 -3.70 -14.81
C TYR A 67 -6.49 -4.48 -16.12
N TYR A 68 -5.82 -4.04 -17.19
CA TYR A 68 -5.90 -4.64 -18.54
C TYR A 68 -4.86 -5.73 -18.80
N THR A 69 -3.99 -6.02 -17.84
CA THR A 69 -3.01 -7.11 -17.97
C THR A 69 -3.67 -8.48 -17.74
N PRO A 70 -3.17 -9.56 -18.39
CA PRO A 70 -3.67 -10.91 -18.15
C PRO A 70 -3.54 -11.36 -16.68
N ASP A 71 -2.40 -11.07 -16.05
CA ASP A 71 -2.13 -11.46 -14.66
C ASP A 71 -3.08 -10.75 -13.68
N ALA A 72 -3.34 -9.46 -13.90
CA ALA A 72 -4.31 -8.74 -13.08
C ALA A 72 -5.74 -9.27 -13.29
N LYS A 73 -6.09 -9.66 -14.51
CA LYS A 73 -7.38 -10.30 -14.77
C LYS A 73 -7.51 -11.61 -13.99
N TRP A 74 -6.46 -12.44 -13.99
CA TRP A 74 -6.41 -13.67 -13.20
C TRP A 74 -6.57 -13.37 -11.71
N ALA A 75 -5.86 -12.38 -11.17
CA ALA A 75 -5.98 -12.00 -9.76
C ALA A 75 -7.43 -11.60 -9.40
N ARG A 76 -8.11 -10.82 -10.24
CA ARG A 76 -9.53 -10.50 -10.02
C ARG A 76 -10.44 -11.74 -10.05
N GLU A 77 -10.12 -12.73 -10.89
CA GLU A 77 -10.87 -14.00 -10.94
C GLU A 77 -10.59 -14.89 -9.72
N GLU A 78 -9.33 -14.96 -9.28
CA GLU A 78 -8.89 -15.66 -8.07
C GLU A 78 -9.57 -15.10 -6.81
N ALA A 79 -9.74 -13.78 -6.72
CA ALA A 79 -10.39 -13.14 -5.58
C ALA A 79 -11.77 -13.74 -5.25
N TYR A 80 -12.52 -14.24 -6.25
CA TYR A 80 -13.82 -14.90 -6.03
C TYR A 80 -13.75 -16.24 -5.30
N GLN A 81 -12.56 -16.82 -5.13
CA GLN A 81 -12.34 -17.97 -4.24
C GLN A 81 -12.24 -17.56 -2.76
N HIS A 82 -12.12 -16.25 -2.50
CA HIS A 82 -11.85 -15.67 -1.19
C HIS A 82 -12.99 -14.77 -0.72
N LEU A 83 -14.23 -15.17 -1.01
CA LEU A 83 -15.43 -14.50 -0.53
C LEU A 83 -15.56 -14.59 0.98
N HIS A 84 -16.11 -13.54 1.57
CA HIS A 84 -16.48 -13.51 2.97
C HIS A 84 -17.83 -14.19 3.16
N ASP A 85 -17.94 -15.13 4.11
CA ASP A 85 -19.16 -15.92 4.31
C ASP A 85 -20.32 -15.10 4.91
N LYS A 86 -19.99 -14.11 5.76
CA LYS A 86 -20.96 -13.19 6.36
C LYS A 86 -21.65 -12.33 5.30
N VAL A 87 -22.97 -12.24 5.40
CA VAL A 87 -23.76 -11.27 4.65
C VAL A 87 -23.67 -9.91 5.32
N TRP A 88 -23.10 -8.93 4.62
CA TRP A 88 -22.94 -7.59 5.12
C TRP A 88 -24.08 -6.69 4.70
N ASP A 89 -24.60 -5.88 5.63
CA ASP A 89 -25.39 -4.70 5.31
C ASP A 89 -24.42 -3.57 4.95
N SER A 90 -23.75 -3.74 3.81
CA SER A 90 -22.83 -2.74 3.29
C SER A 90 -23.64 -1.50 2.89
N PRO A 91 -23.21 -0.28 3.23
CA PRO A 91 -23.86 0.96 2.75
C PRO A 91 -23.92 1.05 1.21
N ILE A 92 -23.15 0.22 0.50
CA ILE A 92 -23.19 0.12 -0.96
C ILE A 92 -24.42 -0.67 -1.47
N ARG A 93 -25.15 -1.42 -0.63
CA ARG A 93 -26.43 -2.08 -0.99
C ARG A 93 -27.47 -1.09 -1.49
N ASP A 94 -27.59 0.06 -0.83
CA ASP A 94 -28.53 1.11 -1.22
C ASP A 94 -28.06 1.93 -2.44
N HIS A 95 -26.82 1.72 -2.89
CA HIS A 95 -26.31 2.35 -4.12
C HIS A 95 -26.74 1.62 -5.39
N ALA A 96 -26.98 0.30 -5.31
CA ALA A 96 -27.50 -0.54 -6.39
C ALA A 96 -29.04 -0.56 -6.48
N ALA A 97 -29.75 -0.18 -5.40
CA ALA A 97 -31.19 -0.33 -5.32
C ALA A 97 -31.99 0.88 -5.85
N ARG A 98 -32.05 1.07 -7.18
CA ARG A 98 -33.28 1.55 -7.86
C ARG A 98 -33.41 0.98 -9.29
N ALA A 99 -34.53 0.27 -9.48
CA ALA A 99 -35.24 -0.05 -10.73
C ALA A 99 -34.65 -1.12 -11.69
N GLY A 100 -34.91 -2.40 -11.38
CA GLY A 100 -35.24 -3.42 -12.39
C GLY A 100 -34.15 -3.86 -13.39
N ALA A 101 -32.90 -3.42 -13.24
CA ALA A 101 -31.81 -3.85 -14.10
C ALA A 101 -31.36 -5.29 -13.75
N PRO A 102 -31.06 -6.15 -14.74
CA PRO A 102 -30.57 -7.50 -14.48
C PRO A 102 -29.28 -7.44 -13.67
N ARG A 103 -29.14 -8.35 -12.68
CA ARG A 103 -27.94 -8.52 -11.85
C ARG A 103 -26.69 -8.56 -12.73
N ARG A 104 -25.99 -7.43 -12.88
CA ARG A 104 -24.69 -7.37 -13.57
C ARG A 104 -23.60 -7.81 -12.59
N ARG A 105 -22.54 -8.42 -13.14
CA ARG A 105 -21.38 -9.04 -12.48
C ARG A 105 -20.60 -8.20 -11.43
N LEU A 106 -20.96 -6.94 -11.19
CA LEU A 106 -20.35 -6.06 -10.19
C LEU A 106 -21.40 -5.74 -9.13
N ASP A 107 -21.70 -6.74 -8.31
CA ASP A 107 -22.59 -6.59 -7.17
C ASP A 107 -21.73 -6.13 -5.99
N PHE A 108 -21.84 -4.87 -5.59
CA PHE A 108 -21.08 -4.30 -4.46
C PHE A 108 -21.49 -4.88 -3.09
N THR A 109 -22.35 -5.90 -3.09
CA THR A 109 -22.67 -6.76 -1.96
C THR A 109 -21.60 -7.81 -1.68
N VAL A 110 -20.70 -8.04 -2.64
CA VAL A 110 -19.64 -9.03 -2.52
C VAL A 110 -18.52 -8.46 -1.65
N VAL A 111 -18.40 -9.01 -0.44
CA VAL A 111 -17.29 -8.72 0.47
C VAL A 111 -16.29 -9.86 0.37
N PHE A 112 -15.02 -9.53 0.18
CA PHE A 112 -13.92 -10.48 0.17
C PHE A 112 -13.23 -10.52 1.53
N THR A 113 -12.61 -11.65 1.86
CA THR A 113 -11.60 -11.75 2.94
C THR A 113 -10.37 -10.87 2.61
N PRO A 114 -9.43 -10.64 3.55
CA PRO A 114 -8.27 -9.79 3.29
C PRO A 114 -7.41 -10.33 2.14
N THR A 115 -7.33 -11.65 2.00
CA THR A 115 -6.67 -12.33 0.86
C THR A 115 -7.35 -11.97 -0.46
N GLY A 116 -8.68 -12.10 -0.55
CA GLY A 116 -9.41 -11.73 -1.76
C GLY A 116 -9.34 -10.24 -2.08
N LYS A 117 -9.36 -9.37 -1.06
CA LYS A 117 -9.16 -7.93 -1.26
C LYS A 117 -7.75 -7.60 -1.77
N SER A 118 -6.73 -8.28 -1.25
CA SER A 118 -5.35 -8.16 -1.76
C SER A 118 -5.28 -8.58 -3.24
N SER A 119 -5.87 -9.72 -3.59
CA SER A 119 -5.91 -10.20 -4.97
C SER A 119 -6.65 -9.24 -5.91
N MET A 120 -7.74 -8.58 -5.47
CA MET A 120 -8.38 -7.51 -6.24
C MET A 120 -7.46 -6.29 -6.47
N LEU A 121 -6.68 -5.90 -5.46
CA LEU A 121 -5.72 -4.79 -5.58
C LEU A 121 -4.56 -5.14 -6.52
N GLN A 122 -4.07 -6.38 -6.48
CA GLN A 122 -3.12 -6.93 -7.47
C GLN A 122 -3.75 -6.96 -8.86
N GLY A 123 -5.06 -7.17 -8.91
CA GLY A 123 -5.91 -7.03 -10.09
C GLY A 123 -6.06 -5.61 -10.62
N GLY A 124 -5.34 -4.62 -10.08
CA GLY A 124 -5.38 -3.24 -10.55
C GLY A 124 -6.54 -2.41 -9.99
N VAL A 125 -7.31 -2.94 -9.03
CA VAL A 125 -8.35 -2.16 -8.35
C VAL A 125 -7.69 -1.13 -7.44
N GLY A 126 -8.22 0.09 -7.45
CA GLY A 126 -7.82 1.14 -6.51
C GLY A 126 -7.39 2.45 -7.16
N CYS A 127 -7.60 3.53 -6.42
CA CYS A 127 -7.20 4.88 -6.78
C CYS A 127 -6.74 5.66 -5.54
N ILE A 128 -6.06 6.77 -5.80
CA ILE A 128 -5.54 7.70 -4.81
C ILE A 128 -5.87 9.13 -5.22
N ARG A 129 -5.80 10.07 -4.29
CA ARG A 129 -5.90 11.51 -4.58
C ARG A 129 -4.59 12.20 -4.24
N LEU A 130 -4.09 13.02 -5.16
CA LEU A 130 -2.81 13.70 -5.05
C LEU A 130 -3.00 15.22 -5.07
N LYS A 131 -2.08 15.94 -4.41
CA LYS A 131 -1.89 17.38 -4.64
C LYS A 131 -1.36 17.58 -6.06
N PRO A 132 -1.58 18.78 -6.67
CA PRO A 132 -1.05 19.04 -8.00
C PRO A 132 0.47 18.91 -8.04
N ILE A 133 0.96 18.29 -9.12
CA ILE A 133 2.39 18.13 -9.40
C ILE A 133 2.86 19.24 -10.34
N ARG A 134 4.16 19.47 -10.44
CA ARG A 134 4.72 20.40 -11.43
C ARG A 134 5.25 19.64 -12.63
N LEU A 135 4.67 19.90 -13.80
CA LEU A 135 5.17 19.45 -15.11
C LEU A 135 5.45 20.70 -15.92
N LEU A 136 6.58 20.77 -16.64
CA LEU A 136 6.97 21.95 -17.44
C LEU A 136 6.88 23.29 -16.67
N ASN A 137 7.21 23.28 -15.37
CA ASN A 137 7.09 24.41 -14.44
C ASN A 137 5.67 24.95 -14.18
N GLU A 138 4.62 24.26 -14.62
CA GLU A 138 3.23 24.61 -14.31
C GLU A 138 2.52 23.52 -13.48
N PRO A 139 1.60 23.91 -12.57
CA PRO A 139 0.87 22.95 -11.76
C PRO A 139 -0.16 22.18 -12.60
N HIS A 140 -0.12 20.86 -12.46
CA HIS A 140 -1.00 19.91 -13.09
C HIS A 140 -1.70 19.04 -12.06
N TRP A 141 -2.99 18.82 -12.26
CA TRP A 141 -3.78 17.87 -11.49
C TRP A 141 -3.74 16.52 -12.19
N LEU A 142 -3.28 15.50 -11.46
CA LEU A 142 -3.33 14.13 -11.91
C LEU A 142 -4.73 13.58 -11.64
N MET A 143 -5.41 13.22 -12.72
CA MET A 143 -6.81 12.83 -12.74
C MET A 143 -6.98 11.58 -13.59
N THR A 144 -8.22 11.11 -13.70
CA THR A 144 -8.57 9.97 -14.54
C THR A 144 -9.59 10.37 -15.60
N ALA A 145 -9.37 9.95 -16.83
CA ALA A 145 -10.40 9.87 -17.85
C ALA A 145 -10.92 8.44 -17.98
N THR A 146 -12.22 8.23 -17.78
CA THR A 146 -12.87 6.93 -17.90
C THR A 146 -14.10 6.98 -18.81
N SER A 147 -14.25 5.97 -19.68
CA SER A 147 -15.41 5.76 -20.54
C SER A 147 -16.55 4.99 -19.86
N ASP A 148 -16.25 4.26 -18.79
CA ASP A 148 -17.21 3.40 -18.06
C ASP A 148 -17.58 3.94 -16.67
N GLY A 149 -16.89 4.98 -16.19
CA GLY A 149 -17.10 5.62 -14.89
C GLY A 149 -16.21 5.06 -13.78
N VAL A 150 -15.48 3.97 -14.03
CA VAL A 150 -14.61 3.33 -13.04
C VAL A 150 -13.20 3.90 -13.11
N VAL A 151 -12.75 4.50 -12.00
CA VAL A 151 -11.45 5.21 -11.96
C VAL A 151 -10.27 4.27 -12.26
N HIS A 152 -10.22 3.09 -11.67
CA HIS A 152 -9.05 2.20 -11.81
C HIS A 152 -8.96 1.50 -13.18
N CYS A 153 -10.03 1.54 -13.98
CA CYS A 153 -10.04 1.16 -15.40
C CYS A 153 -9.66 2.33 -16.33
N GLY A 154 -9.61 3.55 -15.80
CA GLY A 154 -9.43 4.74 -16.60
C GLY A 154 -8.01 4.93 -17.14
N PHE A 155 -7.81 6.06 -17.81
CA PHE A 155 -6.53 6.49 -18.34
C PHE A 155 -6.03 7.72 -17.55
N PRO A 156 -4.75 7.76 -17.15
CA PRO A 156 -4.20 8.88 -16.40
C PRO A 156 -4.13 10.14 -17.26
N VAL A 157 -4.63 11.25 -16.74
CA VAL A 157 -4.62 12.57 -17.39
C VAL A 157 -4.00 13.60 -16.47
N ALA A 158 -3.12 14.44 -17.02
CA ALA A 158 -2.61 15.62 -16.33
C ALA A 158 -3.31 16.86 -16.87
N ILE A 159 -4.04 17.58 -16.02
CA ILE A 159 -4.81 18.77 -16.39
C ILE A 159 -4.10 20.02 -15.85
N PRO A 160 -3.66 20.96 -16.71
CA PRO A 160 -3.03 22.20 -16.25
C PRO A 160 -4.05 23.12 -15.57
N ARG A 161 -3.56 24.02 -14.70
CA ARG A 161 -4.41 24.94 -13.91
C ARG A 161 -5.45 25.70 -14.74
N ALA A 162 -5.08 26.16 -15.93
CA ALA A 162 -5.95 26.93 -16.80
C ALA A 162 -7.22 26.15 -17.21
N ILE A 163 -7.08 24.82 -17.38
CA ILE A 163 -8.19 23.94 -17.74
C ILE A 163 -8.89 23.40 -16.49
N TYR A 164 -8.16 23.15 -15.39
CA TYR A 164 -8.74 22.65 -14.15
C TYR A 164 -9.66 23.66 -13.45
N GLY A 165 -9.27 24.94 -13.41
CA GLY A 165 -9.99 25.99 -12.66
C GLY A 165 -11.50 26.06 -12.93
N PRO A 166 -11.95 26.08 -14.20
CA PRO A 166 -13.37 26.05 -14.56
C PRO A 166 -14.13 24.78 -14.14
N LEU A 167 -13.43 23.65 -13.92
CA LEU A 167 -14.04 22.34 -13.64
C LEU A 167 -14.26 22.09 -12.14
N VAL A 168 -13.55 22.83 -11.27
CA VAL A 168 -13.49 22.55 -9.82
C VAL A 168 -14.87 22.47 -9.18
N GLN A 169 -15.75 23.42 -9.47
CA GLN A 169 -17.08 23.46 -8.86
C GLN A 169 -17.93 22.26 -9.29
N GLU A 170 -17.87 21.86 -10.56
CA GLU A 170 -18.62 20.71 -11.04
C GLU A 170 -18.05 19.40 -10.50
N LEU A 171 -16.72 19.26 -10.45
CA LEU A 171 -16.06 18.09 -9.83
C LEU A 171 -16.42 17.94 -8.36
N GLN A 172 -16.51 19.04 -7.61
CA GLN A 172 -16.88 19.02 -6.19
C GLN A 172 -18.36 18.69 -5.95
N THR A 173 -19.25 19.09 -6.87
CA THR A 173 -20.71 18.93 -6.70
C THR A 173 -21.25 17.66 -7.33
N LYS A 174 -20.68 17.23 -8.46
CA LYS A 174 -21.13 16.07 -9.23
C LYS A 174 -20.15 14.89 -9.20
N GLY A 175 -18.95 15.07 -8.63
CA GLY A 175 -17.93 14.02 -8.55
C GLY A 175 -17.18 13.72 -9.86
N ALA A 176 -17.70 14.18 -11.01
CA ALA A 176 -17.10 13.99 -12.33
C ALA A 176 -17.58 15.06 -13.33
N VAL A 177 -16.82 15.27 -14.40
CA VAL A 177 -17.23 16.06 -15.58
C VAL A 177 -17.16 15.20 -16.83
N CYS A 178 -18.23 15.17 -17.64
CA CYS A 178 -18.17 14.50 -18.94
C CYS A 178 -17.58 15.45 -19.99
N SER A 179 -16.54 15.03 -20.70
CA SER A 179 -15.83 15.87 -21.66
C SER A 179 -15.23 15.06 -22.80
N THR A 180 -15.12 15.71 -23.95
CA THR A 180 -14.15 15.31 -24.98
C THR A 180 -12.80 15.92 -24.61
N VAL A 181 -11.77 15.08 -24.44
CA VAL A 181 -10.44 15.50 -24.01
C VAL A 181 -9.45 15.33 -25.15
N ARG A 182 -8.75 16.40 -25.50
CA ARG A 182 -7.60 16.33 -26.41
C ARG A 182 -6.32 16.57 -25.63
N GLY A 183 -5.27 15.90 -26.05
CA GLY A 183 -3.98 16.01 -25.42
C GLY A 183 -2.91 15.19 -26.10
N GLU A 184 -1.69 15.37 -25.62
CA GLU A 184 -0.52 14.65 -26.09
C GLU A 184 -0.15 13.57 -25.09
N LEU A 185 0.13 12.37 -25.57
CA LEU A 185 0.67 11.31 -24.74
C LEU A 185 2.12 11.62 -24.38
N GLU A 186 2.46 11.46 -23.11
CA GLU A 186 3.81 11.68 -22.61
C GLU A 186 4.22 10.57 -21.65
N PHE A 187 5.53 10.33 -21.56
CA PHE A 187 6.07 9.50 -20.49
C PHE A 187 6.01 10.24 -19.17
N VAL A 188 5.60 9.53 -18.13
CA VAL A 188 5.54 10.06 -16.77
C VAL A 188 6.96 10.41 -16.31
N PRO A 189 7.25 11.67 -15.94
CA PRO A 189 8.60 12.05 -15.57
C PRO A 189 8.98 11.49 -14.19
N ASP A 190 10.28 11.32 -13.96
CA ASP A 190 10.79 11.04 -12.62
C ASP A 190 10.57 12.25 -11.68
N PRO A 191 10.26 12.04 -10.39
CA PRO A 191 10.15 10.74 -9.69
C PRO A 191 8.78 10.06 -9.80
N PHE A 192 7.82 10.63 -10.54
CA PHE A 192 6.44 10.15 -10.62
C PHE A 192 6.29 8.84 -11.38
N SER A 193 7.29 8.46 -12.18
CA SER A 193 7.34 7.17 -12.88
C SER A 193 7.18 5.98 -11.92
N ARG A 194 7.58 6.13 -10.64
CA ARG A 194 7.44 5.10 -9.61
C ARG A 194 5.99 4.78 -9.23
N LEU A 195 5.05 5.69 -9.50
CA LEU A 195 3.61 5.41 -9.33
C LEU A 195 3.11 4.30 -10.26
N PHE A 196 3.91 3.92 -11.26
CA PHE A 196 3.61 2.88 -12.25
C PHE A 196 4.43 1.60 -12.05
N ASP A 197 5.27 1.53 -11.00
CA ASP A 197 6.13 0.37 -10.71
C ASP A 197 5.42 -0.98 -10.52
N PRO A 198 4.18 -1.10 -9.99
CA PRO A 198 3.56 -2.42 -9.81
C PRO A 198 3.10 -3.07 -11.12
N ALA A 199 3.08 -2.33 -12.24
CA ALA A 199 2.52 -2.79 -13.50
C ALA A 199 3.64 -3.23 -14.46
N VAL A 200 4.05 -4.50 -14.33
CA VAL A 200 5.06 -5.12 -15.20
C VAL A 200 4.62 -4.98 -16.67
N MET A 201 5.54 -4.51 -17.53
CA MET A 201 5.32 -4.33 -18.97
C MET A 201 4.24 -3.31 -19.38
N VAL A 202 3.69 -2.52 -18.45
CA VAL A 202 2.74 -1.45 -18.77
C VAL A 202 3.48 -0.16 -19.09
N PRO A 203 3.30 0.44 -20.29
CA PRO A 203 3.91 1.73 -20.62
C PRO A 203 3.47 2.84 -19.65
N ARG A 204 4.45 3.58 -19.11
CA ARG A 204 4.25 4.67 -18.14
C ARG A 204 3.82 5.96 -18.84
N LEU A 205 2.62 5.93 -19.41
CA LEU A 205 2.07 7.05 -20.17
C LEU A 205 1.01 7.79 -19.37
N TYR A 206 0.90 9.08 -19.64
CA TYR A 206 -0.24 9.90 -19.26
C TYR A 206 -0.64 10.81 -20.43
N LEU A 207 -1.88 11.28 -20.42
CA LEU A 207 -2.36 12.27 -21.37
C LEU A 207 -2.17 13.68 -20.77
N ARG A 208 -1.28 14.50 -21.32
CA ARG A 208 -1.25 15.92 -20.99
C ARG A 208 -2.37 16.63 -21.74
N ALA A 209 -3.42 17.01 -21.03
CA ALA A 209 -4.59 17.63 -21.62
C ALA A 209 -4.26 19.03 -22.14
N THR A 210 -4.61 19.28 -23.41
CA THR A 210 -4.49 20.58 -24.08
C THR A 210 -5.85 21.27 -24.21
N GLU A 211 -6.93 20.50 -24.28
CA GLU A 211 -8.30 20.99 -24.42
C GLU A 211 -9.27 20.01 -23.76
N LEU A 212 -10.21 20.55 -22.98
CA LEU A 212 -11.38 19.81 -22.48
C LEU A 212 -12.64 20.54 -22.97
N GLN A 213 -13.47 19.82 -23.72
CA GLN A 213 -14.76 20.30 -24.18
C GLN A 213 -15.87 19.56 -23.43
N PRO A 214 -16.57 20.20 -22.47
CA PRO A 214 -17.69 19.59 -21.78
C PRO A 214 -18.78 19.12 -22.74
N VAL A 215 -19.35 17.95 -22.47
CA VAL A 215 -20.42 17.33 -23.25
C VAL A 215 -21.45 16.70 -22.33
N GLU A 216 -22.65 16.44 -22.84
CA GLU A 216 -23.70 15.78 -22.06
C GLU A 216 -23.29 14.36 -21.63
N PRO A 217 -23.55 13.99 -20.35
CA PRO A 217 -23.20 12.68 -19.81
C PRO A 217 -23.76 11.51 -20.64
N THR A 218 -22.98 10.44 -20.74
CA THR A 218 -23.34 9.21 -21.48
C THR A 218 -24.17 8.22 -20.65
N GLY A 219 -24.43 8.53 -19.38
CA GLY A 219 -25.11 7.64 -18.42
C GLY A 219 -24.16 6.75 -17.61
N ALA A 220 -22.84 6.82 -17.83
CA ALA A 220 -21.86 6.21 -16.95
C ALA A 220 -21.93 6.80 -15.54
N VAL A 221 -21.80 5.95 -14.53
CA VAL A 221 -21.86 6.34 -13.12
C VAL A 221 -20.44 6.43 -12.58
N PRO A 222 -20.01 7.55 -11.98
CA PRO A 222 -18.67 7.66 -11.44
C PRO A 222 -18.50 6.76 -10.22
N GLU A 223 -17.42 5.98 -10.22
CA GLU A 223 -17.08 5.03 -9.16
C GLU A 223 -15.59 5.09 -8.86
N ALA A 224 -15.26 5.23 -7.58
CA ALA A 224 -13.89 5.28 -7.08
C ALA A 224 -13.69 4.21 -6.01
N SER A 225 -12.63 3.43 -6.14
CA SER A 225 -12.24 2.41 -5.16
C SER A 225 -10.99 2.87 -4.44
N VAL A 226 -11.04 3.04 -3.13
CA VAL A 226 -9.89 3.47 -2.31
C VAL A 226 -9.42 2.32 -1.45
N ALA A 227 -8.11 2.28 -1.18
CA ALA A 227 -7.47 1.14 -0.52
C ALA A 227 -6.61 1.59 0.65
N VAL A 228 -6.57 0.74 1.67
CA VAL A 228 -5.73 0.89 2.85
C VAL A 228 -5.00 -0.41 3.14
N SER A 229 -3.86 -0.28 3.80
CA SER A 229 -3.16 -1.36 4.46
C SER A 229 -3.47 -1.30 5.96
N PHE A 230 -3.63 -2.46 6.58
CA PHE A 230 -3.89 -2.57 8.01
C PHE A 230 -3.11 -3.76 8.59
N VAL A 231 -2.76 -3.70 9.87
CA VAL A 231 -2.13 -4.81 10.59
C VAL A 231 -3.20 -5.57 11.36
N SER A 232 -3.17 -6.90 11.32
CA SER A 232 -4.09 -7.80 12.04
C SER A 232 -3.39 -9.12 12.37
N GLU A 233 -3.94 -9.90 13.30
CA GLU A 233 -3.55 -11.29 13.60
C GLU A 233 -4.54 -12.31 13.00
N PHE A 234 -5.27 -11.93 11.96
CA PHE A 234 -6.27 -12.77 11.30
C PHE A 234 -5.79 -14.19 10.97
N GLU A 235 -4.55 -14.37 10.48
CA GLU A 235 -3.96 -15.68 10.19
C GLU A 235 -3.09 -16.23 11.34
N GLY A 236 -3.40 -15.82 12.59
CA GLY A 236 -2.77 -16.32 13.81
C GLY A 236 -1.46 -15.63 14.21
N HIS A 237 -0.94 -14.71 13.39
CA HIS A 237 0.22 -13.88 13.71
C HIS A 237 0.08 -12.49 13.08
N PRO A 238 0.71 -11.45 13.67
CA PRO A 238 0.65 -10.10 13.12
C PRO A 238 1.20 -10.06 11.70
N LYS A 239 0.41 -9.56 10.75
CA LYS A 239 0.83 -9.32 9.37
C LYS A 239 0.11 -8.11 8.80
N VAL A 240 0.68 -7.53 7.74
CA VAL A 240 0.02 -6.51 6.93
C VAL A 240 -0.93 -7.15 5.95
N TYR A 241 -2.17 -6.67 5.98
CA TYR A 241 -3.23 -6.97 5.04
C TYR A 241 -3.64 -5.70 4.30
N ALA A 242 -4.42 -5.88 3.24
CA ALA A 242 -4.99 -4.77 2.50
C ALA A 242 -6.51 -4.89 2.43
N SER A 243 -7.18 -3.75 2.41
CA SER A 243 -8.62 -3.64 2.20
C SER A 243 -8.88 -2.53 1.19
N TYR A 244 -10.00 -2.63 0.49
CA TYR A 244 -10.51 -1.58 -0.36
C TYR A 244 -12.02 -1.47 -0.19
N VAL A 245 -12.54 -0.30 -0.55
CA VAL A 245 -13.97 -0.03 -0.63
C VAL A 245 -14.26 0.86 -1.82
N THR A 246 -15.42 0.66 -2.45
CA THR A 246 -15.89 1.49 -3.56
C THR A 246 -16.98 2.43 -3.07
N PHE A 247 -16.96 3.66 -3.54
CA PHE A 247 -17.98 4.66 -3.28
C PHE A 247 -18.32 5.43 -4.56
N ARG A 248 -19.40 6.21 -4.50
CA ARG A 248 -19.90 7.03 -5.59
C ARG A 248 -19.56 8.51 -5.36
N PRO A 249 -18.61 9.10 -6.11
CA PRO A 249 -18.26 10.51 -5.96
C PRO A 249 -19.41 11.47 -6.25
N ASP A 250 -20.44 11.05 -6.97
CA ASP A 250 -21.63 11.87 -7.30
C ASP A 250 -22.71 11.83 -6.21
N ARG A 251 -22.54 11.04 -5.15
CA ARG A 251 -23.49 10.94 -4.03
C ARG A 251 -22.89 11.49 -2.76
N GLU A 252 -23.56 12.48 -2.18
CA GLU A 252 -23.25 13.00 -0.84
C GLU A 252 -23.32 11.87 0.20
N GLY A 253 -22.40 11.88 1.18
CA GLY A 253 -22.29 10.85 2.23
C GLY A 253 -21.66 9.52 1.78
N SER A 254 -21.71 9.16 0.49
CA SER A 254 -21.23 7.86 0.00
C SER A 254 -19.77 7.57 0.35
N PHE A 255 -18.91 8.60 0.31
CA PHE A 255 -17.50 8.48 0.71
C PHE A 255 -17.36 8.16 2.21
N ASP A 256 -18.03 8.92 3.07
CA ASP A 256 -17.92 8.78 4.52
C ASP A 256 -18.51 7.46 5.02
N ASP A 257 -19.61 7.02 4.40
CA ASP A 257 -20.24 5.73 4.69
C ASP A 257 -19.32 4.56 4.31
N ALA A 258 -18.76 4.58 3.09
CA ALA A 258 -17.87 3.54 2.60
C ALA A 258 -16.58 3.42 3.43
N VAL A 259 -15.95 4.55 3.72
CA VAL A 259 -14.73 4.62 4.54
C VAL A 259 -15.02 4.23 5.98
N GLY A 260 -16.15 4.68 6.53
CA GLY A 260 -16.61 4.33 7.87
C GLY A 260 -16.84 2.84 8.04
N TRP A 261 -17.50 2.20 7.05
CA TRP A 261 -17.70 0.75 7.02
C TRP A 261 -16.37 -0.01 6.92
N MET A 262 -15.48 0.41 6.01
CA MET A 262 -14.17 -0.22 5.84
C MET A 262 -13.36 -0.20 7.14
N LYS A 263 -13.39 0.92 7.88
CA LYS A 263 -12.68 1.03 9.15
C LYS A 263 -13.37 0.26 10.28
N ARG A 264 -14.60 0.67 10.64
CA ARG A 264 -15.26 0.22 11.87
C ARG A 264 -15.74 -1.23 11.77
N ASP A 265 -16.34 -1.58 10.64
CA ASP A 265 -17.05 -2.85 10.50
C ASP A 265 -16.11 -3.93 9.97
N TYR A 266 -15.29 -3.62 8.96
CA TYR A 266 -14.38 -4.58 8.35
C TYR A 266 -13.04 -4.68 9.09
N VAL A 267 -12.24 -3.61 9.14
CA VAL A 267 -10.88 -3.68 9.71
C VAL A 267 -10.91 -3.88 11.23
N GLU A 268 -11.59 -3.01 11.97
CA GLU A 268 -11.62 -3.05 13.44
C GLU A 268 -12.61 -4.11 13.97
N GLY A 269 -13.79 -4.19 13.36
CA GLY A 269 -14.88 -5.07 13.80
C GLY A 269 -14.65 -6.54 13.49
N GLU A 270 -14.38 -6.88 12.23
CA GLU A 270 -14.22 -8.28 11.79
C GLU A 270 -12.80 -8.80 12.00
N TYR A 271 -11.79 -8.01 11.62
CA TYR A 271 -10.40 -8.45 11.62
C TYR A 271 -9.58 -7.94 12.80
N HIS A 272 -10.19 -7.21 13.74
CA HIS A 272 -9.53 -6.66 14.93
C HIS A 272 -8.20 -5.95 14.63
N GLY A 273 -8.12 -5.34 13.45
CA GLY A 273 -6.91 -4.74 12.91
C GLY A 273 -6.81 -3.24 13.15
N ARG A 274 -5.71 -2.67 12.68
CA ARG A 274 -5.48 -1.21 12.70
C ARG A 274 -4.96 -0.72 11.36
N ILE A 275 -5.61 0.30 10.82
CA ILE A 275 -5.20 0.96 9.57
C ILE A 275 -3.84 1.64 9.76
N ILE A 276 -2.94 1.44 8.80
CA ILE A 276 -1.59 2.01 8.80
C ILE A 276 -1.30 2.95 7.63
N THR A 277 -2.03 2.88 6.52
CA THR A 277 -1.88 3.77 5.34
C THR A 277 -3.13 4.61 5.08
N ASP A 278 -3.00 5.62 4.20
CA ASP A 278 -4.08 6.47 3.69
C ASP A 278 -3.96 6.55 2.15
N PHE A 279 -4.97 7.08 1.48
CA PHE A 279 -5.10 7.16 0.02
C PHE A 279 -5.37 8.59 -0.49
N ASP A 280 -5.51 9.57 0.40
CA ASP A 280 -5.75 10.98 0.04
C ASP A 280 -4.59 11.87 0.54
N GLN A 281 -3.91 12.57 -0.37
CA GLN A 281 -2.85 13.52 -0.02
C GLN A 281 -3.41 14.88 0.41
N THR A 282 -4.65 15.19 0.05
CA THR A 282 -5.25 16.52 0.23
C THR A 282 -5.86 16.74 1.61
N ARG A 283 -6.19 15.65 2.32
CA ARG A 283 -6.75 15.64 3.67
C ARG A 283 -6.35 14.36 4.40
N THR A 284 -6.40 14.38 5.74
CA THR A 284 -6.19 13.19 6.56
C THR A 284 -7.51 12.45 6.72
N ILE A 285 -7.56 11.19 6.27
CA ILE A 285 -8.74 10.33 6.44
C ILE A 285 -8.62 9.53 7.74
N PHE A 286 -7.42 8.99 8.00
CA PHE A 286 -7.13 8.19 9.20
C PHE A 286 -6.00 8.82 10.00
N PRO A 287 -6.28 9.57 11.08
CA PRO A 287 -5.26 10.21 11.92
C PRO A 287 -4.22 9.22 12.48
N GLU A 288 -4.62 7.97 12.70
CA GLU A 288 -3.80 6.86 13.18
C GLU A 288 -2.86 6.27 12.13
N ALA A 289 -3.09 6.54 10.83
CA ALA A 289 -2.27 5.99 9.76
C ALA A 289 -0.84 6.57 9.81
N ARG A 290 0.10 5.74 10.28
CA ARG A 290 1.52 6.12 10.42
C ARG A 290 2.15 6.43 9.05
N LEU A 291 1.65 5.77 8.00
CA LEU A 291 2.03 5.88 6.60
C LEU A 291 0.96 6.57 5.74
N ALA A 292 0.33 7.61 6.27
CA ALA A 292 -0.60 8.41 5.48
C ALA A 292 0.08 8.93 4.19
N LEU A 293 -0.64 8.88 3.07
CA LEU A 293 -0.14 9.28 1.76
C LEU A 293 0.46 10.70 1.76
N SER A 294 -0.18 11.63 2.46
CA SER A 294 0.33 12.99 2.66
C SER A 294 1.73 13.02 3.27
N ARG A 295 1.99 12.22 4.30
CA ARG A 295 3.30 12.15 4.96
C ARG A 295 4.37 11.54 4.05
N VAL A 296 4.02 10.51 3.28
CA VAL A 296 4.91 9.87 2.30
C VAL A 296 5.31 10.88 1.24
N MET A 297 4.33 11.52 0.62
CA MET A 297 4.53 12.43 -0.51
C MET A 297 5.23 13.74 -0.08
N ASP A 298 4.92 14.24 1.11
CA ASP A 298 5.51 15.46 1.66
C ASP A 298 6.89 15.18 2.34
N ARG A 299 7.36 13.92 2.32
CA ARG A 299 8.65 13.45 2.90
C ARG A 299 8.81 13.77 4.39
N THR A 300 7.71 13.76 5.13
CA THR A 300 7.70 14.04 6.57
C THR A 300 7.79 12.78 7.43
N ILE A 301 7.94 11.61 6.81
CA ILE A 301 8.13 10.34 7.52
C ILE A 301 9.59 10.24 7.96
N SER A 302 9.80 9.95 9.25
CA SER A 302 11.14 9.70 9.77
C SER A 302 11.76 8.48 9.08
N ARG A 303 13.10 8.47 8.93
CA ARG A 303 13.80 7.34 8.30
C ARG A 303 13.50 6.00 8.97
N GLY A 304 13.34 5.99 10.31
CA GLY A 304 12.93 4.80 11.07
C GLY A 304 11.50 4.35 10.74
N ALA A 305 10.52 5.26 10.75
CA ALA A 305 9.16 4.92 10.38
C ALA A 305 9.04 4.44 8.92
N LEU A 306 9.86 4.97 8.00
CA LEU A 306 9.91 4.52 6.61
C LEU A 306 10.57 3.13 6.48
N ALA A 307 11.66 2.87 7.21
CA ALA A 307 12.33 1.57 7.23
C ALA A 307 11.40 0.48 7.80
N GLU A 308 10.83 0.70 8.99
CA GLU A 308 9.82 -0.17 9.61
C GLU A 308 8.69 -0.50 8.62
N SER A 309 8.29 0.51 7.83
CA SER A 309 7.18 0.42 6.89
C SER A 309 7.51 -0.29 5.57
N ILE A 310 8.72 -0.10 5.05
CA ILE A 310 9.23 -0.86 3.93
C ILE A 310 9.39 -2.32 4.35
N GLU A 311 9.91 -2.56 5.54
CA GLU A 311 10.03 -3.90 6.14
C GLU A 311 8.65 -4.54 6.37
N LEU A 312 7.66 -3.82 6.90
CA LEU A 312 6.24 -4.21 6.97
C LEU A 312 5.66 -4.64 5.63
N MET A 313 5.90 -3.84 4.57
CA MET A 313 5.38 -4.09 3.23
C MET A 313 6.11 -5.25 2.53
N HIS A 314 7.40 -5.43 2.79
CA HIS A 314 8.21 -6.52 2.25
C HIS A 314 7.97 -7.85 2.97
N ALA A 315 7.81 -7.85 4.30
CA ALA A 315 7.47 -9.03 5.10
C ALA A 315 6.09 -9.61 4.72
N ALA A 316 5.17 -8.78 4.21
CA ALA A 316 3.92 -9.25 3.64
C ALA A 316 4.06 -9.87 2.24
N ALA A 317 5.11 -9.50 1.49
CA ALA A 317 5.39 -9.94 0.12
C ALA A 317 6.33 -11.17 0.04
N SER A 318 7.17 -11.40 1.05
CA SER A 318 8.00 -12.60 1.17
C SER A 318 7.65 -13.36 2.44
N ALA A 319 7.14 -14.59 2.29
CA ALA A 319 6.94 -15.51 3.42
C ALA A 319 8.25 -16.08 3.99
N ASP A 320 9.40 -15.46 3.71
CA ASP A 320 10.71 -15.92 4.14
C ASP A 320 11.34 -14.94 5.14
N SER A 321 11.52 -15.46 6.35
CA SER A 321 12.31 -15.12 7.55
C SER A 321 13.55 -14.19 7.47
N TYR A 322 13.59 -13.16 6.63
CA TYR A 322 14.79 -12.32 6.45
C TYR A 322 14.81 -10.97 7.18
N PHE A 323 13.77 -10.59 7.93
CA PHE A 323 13.73 -9.29 8.62
C PHE A 323 13.10 -9.41 10.01
N GLU A 324 13.92 -9.59 11.05
CA GLU A 324 13.48 -9.70 12.45
C GLU A 324 13.35 -8.36 13.19
N GLU A 325 13.54 -7.21 12.52
CA GLU A 325 13.60 -5.91 13.21
C GLU A 325 12.25 -5.18 13.39
N VAL A 326 11.15 -5.64 12.79
CA VAL A 326 9.84 -4.96 12.94
C VAL A 326 8.91 -5.64 13.93
N ASP A 327 8.67 -4.98 15.07
CA ASP A 327 7.61 -5.37 16.00
C ASP A 327 6.23 -4.95 15.48
N LEU A 328 5.65 -5.79 14.64
CA LEU A 328 4.28 -5.65 14.13
C LEU A 328 3.23 -5.61 15.25
N ARG A 329 3.50 -6.23 16.40
CA ARG A 329 2.55 -6.22 17.52
C ARG A 329 2.38 -4.81 18.05
N ALA A 330 3.41 -3.98 18.08
CA ALA A 330 3.33 -2.57 18.52
C ALA A 330 2.36 -1.71 17.69
N LEU A 331 1.89 -2.20 16.54
CA LEU A 331 0.91 -1.52 15.69
C LEU A 331 -0.53 -1.97 15.94
N LEU A 332 -0.75 -3.11 16.59
CA LEU A 332 -2.10 -3.62 16.89
C LEU A 332 -2.81 -2.78 17.98
N PRO A 333 -4.15 -2.74 18.01
CA PRO A 333 -4.89 -2.11 19.10
C PRO A 333 -4.64 -2.84 20.43
N GLY A 334 -4.38 -2.10 21.51
CA GLY A 334 -4.16 -2.69 22.85
C GLY A 334 -2.78 -3.29 23.09
N SER A 335 -1.87 -3.24 22.12
CA SER A 335 -0.45 -3.47 22.36
C SER A 335 0.15 -2.22 23.02
N GLU A 336 0.12 -2.17 24.34
CA GLU A 336 1.15 -1.39 25.02
C GLU A 336 2.49 -1.94 24.53
N ARG A 337 3.43 -1.06 24.13
CA ARG A 337 4.84 -1.45 24.04
C ARG A 337 5.17 -2.02 25.42
N ARG A 338 5.14 -3.35 25.58
CA ARG A 338 5.78 -4.00 26.71
C ARG A 338 7.21 -3.49 26.61
N GLN A 339 7.59 -2.61 27.52
CA GLN A 339 8.95 -2.11 27.58
C GLN A 339 9.82 -3.32 27.86
N ARG A 340 10.29 -3.96 26.79
CA ARG A 340 11.20 -5.10 26.80
C ARG A 340 12.58 -4.54 27.11
N THR A 341 12.76 -4.17 28.36
CA THR A 341 13.95 -3.52 28.87
C THR A 341 14.96 -4.54 29.35
N LYS A 342 14.71 -5.85 29.23
CA LYS A 342 15.64 -6.86 29.72
C LYS A 342 16.65 -7.29 28.66
N ILE A 343 17.89 -7.45 29.09
CA ILE A 343 18.92 -8.20 28.37
C ILE A 343 19.05 -9.57 29.05
N PHE A 344 18.66 -10.64 28.37
CA PHE A 344 18.76 -12.00 28.88
C PHE A 344 20.10 -12.62 28.49
N ILE A 345 20.83 -13.20 29.45
CA ILE A 345 22.06 -13.92 29.16
C ILE A 345 21.82 -15.41 29.40
N SER A 346 21.82 -16.18 28.30
CA SER A 346 21.75 -17.64 28.33
C SER A 346 23.15 -18.22 28.23
N TYR A 347 23.47 -19.17 29.12
CA TYR A 347 24.77 -19.80 29.18
C TYR A 347 24.69 -21.15 29.89
N ALA A 348 25.67 -22.03 29.64
CA ALA A 348 25.86 -23.21 30.48
C ALA A 348 26.63 -22.84 31.74
N HIS A 349 26.12 -23.18 32.93
CA HIS A 349 26.81 -22.89 34.19
C HIS A 349 28.24 -23.47 34.28
N ALA A 350 28.50 -24.59 33.60
CA ALA A 350 29.85 -25.16 33.51
C ALA A 350 30.82 -24.21 32.79
N ALA A 351 30.38 -23.61 31.68
CA ALA A 351 31.16 -22.67 30.90
C ALA A 351 31.54 -21.40 31.68
N GLU A 352 30.69 -20.93 32.58
CA GLU A 352 31.02 -19.75 33.40
C GLU A 352 32.15 -20.03 34.38
N LYS A 353 32.18 -21.23 34.98
CA LYS A 353 33.26 -21.63 35.90
C LYS A 353 34.61 -21.76 35.21
N GLU A 354 34.62 -22.16 33.94
CA GLU A 354 35.85 -22.40 33.18
C GLU A 354 36.37 -21.15 32.48
N THR A 355 35.47 -20.34 31.91
CA THR A 355 35.84 -19.22 31.03
C THR A 355 35.69 -17.85 31.68
N GLY A 356 34.79 -17.71 32.66
CA GLY A 356 34.42 -16.45 33.30
C GLY A 356 33.82 -15.41 32.35
N TRP A 357 33.31 -15.84 31.18
CA TRP A 357 32.83 -14.94 30.13
C TRP A 357 31.54 -14.21 30.52
N VAL A 358 30.61 -14.85 31.23
CA VAL A 358 29.34 -14.24 31.64
C VAL A 358 29.60 -13.14 32.65
N SER A 359 30.47 -13.36 33.63
CA SER A 359 30.90 -12.32 34.58
C SER A 359 31.54 -11.11 33.89
N ARG A 360 32.35 -11.34 32.85
CA ARG A 360 32.94 -10.24 32.05
C ARG A 360 31.89 -9.49 31.25
N ILE A 361 30.99 -10.20 30.56
CA ILE A 361 29.87 -9.59 29.82
C ILE A 361 29.00 -8.76 30.76
N ARG A 362 28.66 -9.33 31.93
CA ARG A 362 27.89 -8.63 32.97
C ARG A 362 28.60 -7.35 33.42
N THR A 363 29.90 -7.41 33.70
CA THR A 363 30.69 -6.24 34.11
C THR A 363 30.66 -5.12 33.04
N HIS A 364 30.79 -5.48 31.77
CA HIS A 364 30.70 -4.51 30.66
C HIS A 364 29.30 -3.90 30.54
N LEU A 365 28.25 -4.72 30.65
CA LEU A 365 26.87 -4.27 30.56
C LEU A 365 26.46 -3.43 31.77
N GLU A 366 26.89 -3.77 32.99
CA GLU A 366 26.65 -2.98 34.21
C GLU A 366 27.25 -1.57 34.12
N GLY A 367 28.35 -1.41 33.39
CA GLY A 367 28.93 -0.10 33.06
C GLY A 367 28.00 0.77 32.21
N LEU A 368 27.14 0.15 31.39
CA LEU A 368 26.19 0.83 30.51
C LEU A 368 24.85 1.10 31.20
N VAL A 369 24.40 0.22 32.11
CA VAL A 369 23.13 0.31 32.86
C VAL A 369 22.94 1.67 33.56
N LYS A 370 24.02 2.33 34.00
CA LYS A 370 23.94 3.66 34.64
C LYS A 370 23.47 4.78 33.70
N SER A 371 23.41 4.56 32.40
CA SER A 371 23.11 5.56 31.37
C SER A 371 21.94 5.18 30.45
N SER A 372 21.22 4.09 30.75
CA SER A 372 20.24 3.50 29.85
C SER A 372 19.12 2.76 30.59
N ASP A 373 17.91 2.76 30.03
CA ASP A 373 16.71 2.15 30.64
C ASP A 373 16.61 0.64 30.38
N PHE A 374 17.65 -0.14 30.69
CA PHE A 374 17.62 -1.60 30.56
C PHE A 374 18.12 -2.35 31.81
N GLU A 375 17.56 -3.55 32.05
CA GLU A 375 17.91 -4.46 33.15
C GLU A 375 18.61 -5.69 32.58
N ILE A 376 19.72 -6.13 33.18
CA ILE A 376 20.38 -7.39 32.83
C ILE A 376 19.74 -8.51 33.64
N TRP A 377 19.41 -9.65 33.01
CA TRP A 377 18.83 -10.80 33.70
C TRP A 377 19.51 -12.10 33.24
N ASP A 378 19.74 -13.00 34.19
CA ASP A 378 20.16 -14.38 33.97
C ASP A 378 19.63 -15.28 35.09
N ASP A 379 19.73 -16.59 34.89
CA ASP A 379 19.16 -17.61 35.77
C ASP A 379 19.72 -17.60 37.21
N SER A 380 20.87 -16.96 37.47
CA SER A 380 21.39 -16.79 38.84
C SER A 380 20.52 -15.89 39.71
N ARG A 381 19.57 -15.15 39.12
CA ARG A 381 18.60 -14.31 39.83
C ARG A 381 17.39 -15.07 40.37
N ILE A 382 17.28 -16.38 40.09
CA ILE A 382 16.17 -17.20 40.54
C ILE A 382 16.42 -17.63 41.99
N GLU A 383 15.52 -17.26 42.90
CA GLU A 383 15.64 -17.54 44.33
C GLU A 383 15.22 -18.99 44.67
N PRO A 384 15.81 -19.59 45.73
CA PRO A 384 15.40 -20.91 46.21
C PRO A 384 13.89 -20.96 46.55
N GLY A 385 13.15 -21.82 45.85
CA GLY A 385 11.70 -21.98 46.01
C GLY A 385 10.86 -21.44 44.85
N GLN A 386 11.45 -20.67 43.94
CA GLN A 386 10.80 -20.26 42.70
C GLN A 386 10.74 -21.40 41.67
N LYS A 387 9.70 -21.42 40.84
CA LYS A 387 9.58 -22.39 39.75
C LYS A 387 10.49 -21.98 38.61
N TRP A 388 11.71 -22.52 38.62
CA TRP A 388 12.79 -22.22 37.69
C TRP A 388 12.37 -22.04 36.22
N LYS A 389 11.56 -22.97 35.68
CA LYS A 389 11.04 -22.89 34.29
C LYS A 389 10.17 -21.65 34.04
N ASN A 390 9.28 -21.32 34.97
CA ASN A 390 8.34 -20.21 34.82
C ASN A 390 9.06 -18.84 34.89
N GLU A 391 10.11 -18.74 35.71
CA GLU A 391 10.91 -17.52 35.83
C GLU A 391 11.73 -17.26 34.56
N ILE A 392 12.25 -18.33 33.93
CA ILE A 392 12.96 -18.25 32.65
C ILE A 392 12.00 -17.86 31.53
N GLU A 393 10.83 -18.51 31.43
CA GLU A 393 9.79 -18.13 30.44
C GLU A 393 9.33 -16.66 30.62
N TRP A 394 9.17 -16.22 31.87
CA TRP A 394 8.83 -14.83 32.17
C TRP A 394 9.96 -13.86 31.78
N ALA A 395 11.21 -14.20 32.07
CA ALA A 395 12.35 -13.38 31.71
C ALA A 395 12.49 -13.25 30.20
N ILE A 396 12.31 -14.35 29.46
CA ILE A 396 12.29 -14.37 28.00
C ILE A 396 11.19 -13.45 27.45
N ASP A 397 9.96 -13.49 27.98
CA ASP A 397 8.86 -12.61 27.52
C ASP A 397 9.18 -11.10 27.66
N LYS A 398 9.97 -10.74 28.69
CA LYS A 398 10.37 -9.35 28.99
C LYS A 398 11.69 -8.92 28.35
N THR A 399 12.33 -9.81 27.61
CA THR A 399 13.64 -9.57 27.01
C THR A 399 13.52 -8.85 25.69
N GLY A 400 14.29 -7.76 25.54
CA GLY A 400 14.47 -7.05 24.28
C GLY A 400 15.70 -7.54 23.51
N VAL A 401 16.72 -8.02 24.20
CA VAL A 401 17.98 -8.52 23.61
C VAL A 401 18.43 -9.78 24.36
N ALA A 402 18.69 -10.88 23.65
CA ALA A 402 19.27 -12.09 24.22
C ALA A 402 20.75 -12.25 23.84
N ILE A 403 21.60 -12.60 24.80
CA ILE A 403 23.02 -12.92 24.60
C ILE A 403 23.21 -14.40 24.89
N LEU A 404 23.59 -15.17 23.88
CA LEU A 404 23.85 -16.61 24.00
C LEU A 404 25.36 -16.87 24.08
N VAL A 405 25.83 -17.45 25.18
CA VAL A 405 27.25 -17.81 25.36
C VAL A 405 27.48 -19.25 24.90
N LEU A 406 27.75 -19.41 23.60
CA LEU A 406 27.93 -20.71 22.96
C LEU A 406 29.25 -21.37 23.37
N THR A 407 29.15 -22.53 24.02
CA THR A 407 30.26 -23.42 24.40
C THR A 407 29.90 -24.87 24.08
N ALA A 408 30.86 -25.80 24.18
CA ALA A 408 30.58 -27.22 23.99
C ALA A 408 29.50 -27.73 24.97
N ASP A 409 29.54 -27.28 26.23
CA ASP A 409 28.54 -27.62 27.25
C ASP A 409 27.17 -26.97 27.00
N PHE A 410 27.16 -25.77 26.41
CA PHE A 410 25.92 -25.10 25.99
C PHE A 410 25.17 -25.95 24.95
N LEU A 411 25.89 -26.45 23.94
CA LEU A 411 25.32 -27.28 22.86
C LEU A 411 24.92 -28.68 23.34
N ALA A 412 25.58 -29.20 24.37
CA ALA A 412 25.29 -30.51 24.96
C ALA A 412 24.13 -30.49 25.98
N SER A 413 23.69 -29.31 26.41
CA SER A 413 22.61 -29.15 27.40
C SER A 413 21.23 -29.42 26.79
N SER A 414 20.53 -30.44 27.31
CA SER A 414 19.14 -30.73 26.93
C SER A 414 18.18 -29.59 27.30
N PHE A 415 18.45 -28.89 28.41
CA PHE A 415 17.63 -27.77 28.88
C PHE A 415 17.68 -26.58 27.93
N ILE A 416 18.87 -26.18 27.47
CA ILE A 416 19.03 -25.06 26.53
C ILE A 416 18.32 -25.36 25.20
N ARG A 417 18.40 -26.61 24.72
CA ARG A 417 17.73 -27.06 23.49
C ARG A 417 16.21 -27.10 23.56
N GLU A 418 15.64 -27.35 24.73
CA GLU A 418 14.19 -27.54 24.90
C GLU A 418 13.47 -26.31 25.47
N ALA A 419 14.16 -25.43 26.22
CA ALA A 419 13.54 -24.31 26.94
C ALA A 419 14.06 -22.92 26.54
N GLU A 420 15.29 -22.79 26.04
CA GLU A 420 15.91 -21.47 25.76
C GLU A 420 16.20 -21.22 24.28
N LEU A 421 16.37 -22.26 23.45
CA LEU A 421 16.55 -22.11 22.01
C LEU A 421 15.28 -21.85 21.17
N PRO A 422 14.02 -22.09 21.61
CA PRO A 422 12.85 -21.54 20.91
C PRO A 422 12.65 -20.03 21.18
N LEU A 423 13.75 -19.29 21.34
CA LEU A 423 13.82 -17.83 21.44
C LEU A 423 13.43 -17.15 20.14
#